data_AF-A0A9Q8LIV1-F1
#
_entry.id   AF-A0A9Q8LIV1-F1
#
_cell.length_a   1.000
_cell.length_b   1.000
_cell.length_c   1.000
_cell.angle_alpha   90.00
_cell.angle_beta   90.00
_cell.angle_gamma   90.00
#
_symmetry.space_group_name_H-M   'P 1'
#
loop_
_entity.id
_entity.type
_entity.pdbx_description
1 polymer ?
#
loop_
_entity_poly.entity_id
_entity_poly.type
_entity_poly.pdbx_seq_one_letter_code
_entity_poly.pdbx_strand_id
1 'polypeptide(L)'
;MNILRLPPALRREVYRCSAACAPITRHLTTTAYNDGWNDGLDIDHAPPTVSKSLLTLSPATLNSYDVSTPPSSTELRHAGAFFTRQPPHILFTTPYFRSFPPSPFPEVAFLGRSNVGKSSLLNALFGRPTEKPAHVSKRPGKTRTMNGYGIGGEGMVGAKARTKEGRVDAKEASDPTWKRFGRGGVVVVDMPGYGAGSRGEWGGEIMKYLEGRKQLRRTFVLVDTAHGLKGSDLQLLLHLRQQGVPHQIVLSKVDKLLYPEPKAPGPQKLHNRLLKLQDTCAELKDKLNEAAAGVGGRSAMHDLLCCSAEKSIDEKGRHRRIGIDELRWSVLTACGLEGKPLVQSKIQKERNGRRVEAPRTRQRADTGGEEEYMPMDA
;
A
#
# COMPACT_ATOMS: atom_id res chain seq x y z
N MET A 1 28.39 -4.36 -18.01
CA MET A 1 27.91 -3.88 -19.33
C MET A 1 26.60 -3.12 -19.14
N ASN A 2 26.42 -1.98 -19.81
CA ASN A 2 25.27 -1.10 -19.60
C ASN A 2 24.10 -1.54 -20.51
N ILE A 3 23.18 -2.35 -19.97
CA ILE A 3 22.08 -3.04 -20.69
C ILE A 3 21.19 -2.05 -21.47
N LEU A 4 21.14 -0.79 -21.04
CA LEU A 4 20.36 0.28 -21.66
C LEU A 4 20.89 0.76 -23.02
N ARG A 5 22.10 0.35 -23.43
CA ARG A 5 22.66 0.68 -24.76
C ARG A 5 22.45 -0.38 -25.83
N LEU A 6 21.81 -1.52 -25.51
CA LEU A 6 21.57 -2.57 -26.52
C LEU A 6 20.33 -2.28 -27.38
N PRO A 7 20.34 -2.65 -28.68
CA PRO A 7 19.17 -2.61 -29.56
C PRO A 7 17.99 -3.44 -29.03
N PRO A 8 16.73 -3.07 -29.33
CA PRO A 8 15.53 -3.71 -28.76
C PRO A 8 15.44 -5.24 -28.98
N ALA A 9 15.97 -5.74 -30.10
CA ALA A 9 16.00 -7.17 -30.40
C ALA A 9 16.94 -7.96 -29.46
N LEU A 10 18.11 -7.40 -29.14
CA LEU A 10 19.10 -8.03 -28.27
C LEU A 10 18.75 -7.92 -26.77
N ARG A 11 17.96 -6.90 -26.36
CA ARG A 11 17.43 -6.85 -24.99
C ARG A 11 16.51 -8.03 -24.68
N ARG A 12 15.70 -8.49 -25.65
CA ARG A 12 14.79 -9.64 -25.47
C ARG A 12 15.54 -10.95 -25.22
N GLU A 13 16.72 -11.11 -25.82
CA GLU A 13 17.51 -12.33 -25.67
C GLU A 13 18.19 -12.42 -24.30
N VAL A 14 18.65 -11.30 -23.75
CA VAL A 14 19.20 -11.21 -22.39
C VAL A 14 18.14 -11.54 -21.32
N TYR A 15 16.89 -11.13 -21.54
CA TYR A 15 15.77 -11.48 -20.64
C TYR A 15 15.30 -12.93 -20.80
N ARG A 16 15.44 -13.54 -21.99
CA ARG A 16 15.14 -14.97 -22.20
C ARG A 16 16.17 -15.89 -21.54
N CYS A 17 17.47 -15.56 -21.60
CA CYS A 17 18.50 -16.34 -20.90
C CYS A 17 18.37 -16.27 -19.38
N SER A 18 17.83 -15.18 -18.82
CA SER A 18 17.54 -15.07 -17.37
C SER A 18 16.33 -15.89 -16.93
N ALA A 19 15.45 -16.28 -17.86
CA ALA A 19 14.25 -17.08 -17.63
C ALA A 19 14.45 -18.58 -17.92
N ALA A 20 15.63 -18.99 -18.41
CA ALA A 20 15.97 -20.40 -18.69
C ALA A 20 16.57 -21.15 -17.49
N CYS A 21 16.62 -20.55 -16.30
CA CYS A 21 16.85 -21.31 -15.06
C CYS A 21 15.54 -21.97 -14.63
N ALA A 22 15.20 -23.09 -15.29
CA ALA A 22 14.21 -24.02 -14.79
C ALA A 22 14.56 -24.44 -13.35
N PRO A 23 13.58 -24.68 -12.46
CA PRO A 23 13.88 -25.37 -11.21
C PRO A 23 14.46 -26.73 -11.57
N ILE A 24 15.67 -27.00 -11.09
CA ILE A 24 16.26 -28.33 -11.14
C ILE A 24 15.32 -29.24 -10.34
N THR A 25 14.44 -29.96 -11.03
CA THR A 25 13.72 -31.10 -10.49
C THR A 25 14.78 -32.17 -10.23
N ARG A 26 15.37 -32.18 -9.03
CA ARG A 26 16.20 -33.30 -8.59
C ARG A 26 15.26 -34.48 -8.33
N HIS A 27 15.02 -35.28 -9.35
CA HIS A 27 14.65 -36.67 -9.17
C HIS A 27 15.80 -37.35 -8.41
N LEU A 28 15.59 -37.66 -7.14
CA LEU A 28 16.47 -38.54 -6.38
C LEU A 28 16.29 -39.94 -6.97
N THR A 29 17.19 -40.31 -7.87
CA THR A 29 17.40 -41.70 -8.28
C THR A 29 18.39 -42.31 -7.30
N THR A 30 17.91 -43.26 -6.52
CA THR A 30 18.74 -44.12 -5.66
C THR A 30 19.49 -45.09 -6.57
N THR A 31 20.76 -44.80 -6.87
CA THR A 31 21.71 -45.82 -7.30
C THR A 31 22.69 -46.03 -6.17
N ALA A 32 22.56 -47.18 -5.52
CA ALA A 32 23.59 -47.75 -4.67
C ALA A 32 24.86 -47.95 -5.51
N TYR A 33 25.97 -47.37 -5.06
CA TYR A 33 27.30 -47.72 -5.55
C TYR A 33 28.15 -48.04 -4.33
N ASN A 34 28.31 -49.34 -4.09
CA ASN A 34 29.44 -49.87 -3.34
C ASN A 34 30.68 -49.64 -4.20
N ASP A 35 31.74 -49.12 -3.60
CA ASP A 35 33.08 -49.75 -3.61
C ASP A 35 34.04 -48.88 -2.79
N GLY A 36 34.81 -49.54 -1.92
CA GLY A 36 35.65 -48.90 -0.93
C GLY A 36 36.96 -48.34 -1.49
N TRP A 37 37.65 -47.56 -0.65
CA TRP A 37 38.97 -47.84 -0.07
C TRP A 37 39.44 -46.63 0.75
N ASN A 38 40.12 -46.92 1.85
CA ASN A 38 40.69 -46.00 2.84
C ASN A 38 41.66 -44.97 2.24
N ASP A 39 41.63 -43.74 2.77
CA ASP A 39 42.78 -43.24 3.55
C ASP A 39 42.39 -42.01 4.38
N GLY A 40 42.95 -41.95 5.60
CA GLY A 40 42.49 -41.09 6.68
C GLY A 40 42.76 -39.61 6.47
N LEU A 41 41.84 -38.80 7.00
CA LEU A 41 42.04 -37.49 7.63
C LEU A 41 40.71 -37.16 8.33
N ASP A 42 40.67 -37.36 9.65
CA ASP A 42 39.54 -36.95 10.49
C ASP A 42 39.41 -35.42 10.47
N ILE A 43 38.53 -34.93 9.60
CA ILE A 43 37.94 -33.59 9.73
C ILE A 43 36.49 -33.83 10.12
N ASP A 44 36.18 -33.58 11.39
CA ASP A 44 34.82 -33.48 11.91
C ASP A 44 34.07 -32.35 11.18
N HIS A 45 33.57 -32.64 9.99
CA HIS A 45 32.52 -31.86 9.36
C HIS A 45 31.19 -32.46 9.77
N ALA A 46 30.76 -32.08 10.98
CA ALA A 46 29.34 -32.11 11.31
C ALA A 46 28.58 -31.48 10.12
N PRO A 47 27.59 -32.17 9.53
CA PRO A 47 26.84 -31.62 8.41
C PRO A 47 26.29 -30.27 8.85
N PRO A 48 26.36 -29.21 8.02
CA PRO A 48 25.84 -27.91 8.39
C PRO A 48 24.38 -28.12 8.75
N THR A 49 24.08 -28.00 10.04
CA THR A 49 22.72 -27.99 10.55
C THR A 49 22.11 -26.73 9.95
N VAL A 50 21.38 -26.89 8.84
CA VAL A 50 20.53 -25.84 8.29
C VAL A 50 19.44 -25.62 9.33
N SER A 51 19.74 -24.80 10.33
CA SER A 51 18.75 -24.30 11.27
C SER A 51 17.73 -23.57 10.43
N LYS A 52 16.57 -24.22 10.18
CA LYS A 52 15.46 -23.60 9.45
C LYS A 52 15.07 -22.36 10.24
N SER A 53 15.52 -21.19 9.79
CA SER A 53 15.20 -19.92 10.43
C SER A 53 13.69 -19.77 10.45
N LEU A 54 13.10 -19.63 11.64
CA LEU A 54 11.66 -19.46 11.77
C LEU A 54 11.22 -18.20 11.02
N LEU A 55 10.16 -18.34 10.23
CA LEU A 55 9.54 -17.22 9.54
C LEU A 55 9.01 -16.20 10.55
N THR A 56 9.30 -14.94 10.29
CA THR A 56 8.79 -13.78 11.04
C THR A 56 7.87 -12.95 10.15
N LEU A 57 7.16 -11.98 10.72
CA LEU A 57 6.35 -11.07 9.92
C LEU A 57 7.22 -10.05 9.18
N SER A 58 7.17 -10.11 7.86
CA SER A 58 7.82 -9.17 6.95
C SER A 58 6.96 -9.03 5.70
N PRO A 59 7.17 -7.98 4.87
CA PRO A 59 6.46 -7.88 3.59
C PRO A 59 6.58 -9.16 2.75
N ALA A 60 7.79 -9.77 2.69
CA ALA A 60 8.08 -10.95 1.87
C ALA A 60 7.45 -12.24 2.40
N THR A 61 7.26 -12.37 3.71
CA THR A 61 6.64 -13.57 4.30
C THR A 61 5.12 -13.47 4.38
N LEU A 62 4.59 -12.25 4.45
CA LEU A 62 3.17 -11.97 4.55
C LEU A 62 2.47 -11.99 3.19
N ASN A 63 3.12 -11.48 2.15
CA ASN A 63 2.54 -11.29 0.81
C ASN A 63 3.24 -12.17 -0.21
N SER A 64 2.65 -12.30 -1.38
CA SER A 64 3.26 -13.02 -2.50
C SER A 64 3.50 -12.06 -3.66
N TYR A 65 4.76 -11.85 -4.01
CA TYR A 65 5.18 -10.94 -5.07
C TYR A 65 5.68 -11.73 -6.27
N ASP A 66 4.89 -11.77 -7.34
CA ASP A 66 5.21 -12.47 -8.60
C ASP A 66 5.72 -11.49 -9.67
N VAL A 67 5.34 -10.22 -9.56
CA VAL A 67 5.57 -9.18 -10.57
C VAL A 67 6.45 -8.07 -10.02
N SER A 68 6.30 -7.71 -8.73
CA SER A 68 7.13 -6.69 -8.08
C SER A 68 8.08 -7.27 -7.05
N THR A 69 8.92 -6.42 -6.47
CA THR A 69 9.76 -6.78 -5.33
C THR A 69 9.09 -6.32 -4.03
N PRO A 70 9.26 -7.06 -2.91
CA PRO A 70 8.79 -6.59 -1.62
C PRO A 70 9.30 -5.18 -1.29
N PRO A 71 8.45 -4.27 -0.80
CA PRO A 71 8.84 -2.90 -0.50
C PRO A 71 9.79 -2.80 0.69
N SER A 72 10.73 -1.87 0.58
CA SER A 72 11.66 -1.49 1.64
C SER A 72 10.96 -0.74 2.78
N SER A 73 11.61 -0.69 3.95
CA SER A 73 11.07 0.06 5.10
C SER A 73 10.88 1.56 4.82
N THR A 74 11.71 2.15 3.95
CA THR A 74 11.63 3.55 3.52
C THR A 74 10.40 3.82 2.67
N GLU A 75 10.08 2.91 1.75
CA GLU A 75 8.91 3.00 0.88
C GLU A 75 7.61 2.84 1.68
N LEU A 76 7.59 1.89 2.62
CA LEU A 76 6.45 1.71 3.54
C LEU A 76 6.22 2.93 4.42
N ARG A 77 7.29 3.58 4.92
CA ARG A 77 7.16 4.84 5.67
C ARG A 77 6.65 5.98 4.79
N HIS A 78 7.11 6.08 3.55
CA HIS A 78 6.60 7.07 2.59
C HIS A 78 5.11 6.86 2.33
N ALA A 79 4.71 5.62 2.05
CA ALA A 79 3.32 5.26 1.82
C ALA A 79 2.42 5.56 3.03
N GLY A 80 2.89 5.20 4.24
CA GLY A 80 2.23 5.55 5.49
C GLY A 80 2.02 7.07 5.60
N ALA A 81 3.10 7.84 5.47
CA ALA A 81 3.05 9.30 5.56
C ALA A 81 2.11 9.92 4.53
N PHE A 82 2.12 9.45 3.28
CA PHE A 82 1.24 9.97 2.23
C PHE A 82 -0.24 9.84 2.59
N PHE A 83 -0.64 8.68 3.11
CA PHE A 83 -2.04 8.39 3.43
C PHE A 83 -2.52 8.99 4.76
N THR A 84 -1.61 9.29 5.68
CA THR A 84 -1.97 9.77 7.03
C THR A 84 -1.65 11.23 7.29
N ARG A 85 -0.99 11.92 6.35
CA ARG A 85 -0.64 13.34 6.49
C ARG A 85 -1.88 14.24 6.65
N GLN A 86 -2.95 13.89 5.96
CA GLN A 86 -4.23 14.61 5.99
C GLN A 86 -5.38 13.60 5.98
N PRO A 87 -6.54 13.94 6.58
CA PRO A 87 -7.71 13.09 6.48
C PRO A 87 -8.17 12.97 5.02
N PRO A 88 -8.80 11.84 4.64
CA PRO A 88 -9.36 11.66 3.32
C PRO A 88 -10.50 12.64 3.05
N HIS A 89 -10.58 13.16 1.83
CA HIS A 89 -11.66 14.06 1.40
C HIS A 89 -12.68 13.32 0.54
N ILE A 90 -13.97 13.40 0.89
CA ILE A 90 -15.03 12.85 0.03
C ILE A 90 -15.17 13.76 -1.19
N LEU A 91 -14.83 13.23 -2.38
CA LEU A 91 -14.90 13.97 -3.64
C LEU A 91 -16.25 13.77 -4.33
N PHE A 92 -16.79 12.55 -4.29
CA PHE A 92 -18.08 12.21 -4.86
C PHE A 92 -18.69 10.98 -4.19
N THR A 93 -20.02 10.91 -4.26
CA THR A 93 -20.84 9.76 -3.87
C THR A 93 -21.92 9.62 -4.92
N THR A 94 -21.85 8.59 -5.76
CA THR A 94 -22.81 8.43 -6.87
C THR A 94 -23.20 6.97 -7.10
N PRO A 95 -24.48 6.67 -7.37
CA PRO A 95 -24.91 5.35 -7.81
C PRO A 95 -24.66 5.09 -9.31
N TYR A 96 -24.53 6.14 -10.13
CA TYR A 96 -24.45 6.03 -11.59
C TYR A 96 -23.10 6.47 -12.15
N PHE A 97 -22.58 5.73 -13.13
CA PHE A 97 -21.31 6.01 -13.80
C PHE A 97 -21.33 7.36 -14.52
N ARG A 98 -22.45 7.72 -15.16
CA ARG A 98 -22.60 8.98 -15.90
C ARG A 98 -22.48 10.22 -15.01
N SER A 99 -22.70 10.08 -13.71
CA SER A 99 -22.64 11.18 -12.74
C SER A 99 -21.25 11.35 -12.12
N PHE A 100 -20.25 10.57 -12.53
CA PHE A 100 -18.88 10.75 -12.04
C PHE A 100 -18.31 12.08 -12.52
N PRO A 101 -17.73 12.89 -11.61
CA PRO A 101 -17.05 14.10 -12.04
C PRO A 101 -15.84 13.73 -12.91
N PRO A 102 -15.50 14.51 -13.94
CA PRO A 102 -14.19 14.40 -14.57
C PRO A 102 -13.12 14.68 -13.52
N SER A 103 -12.05 13.90 -13.50
CA SER A 103 -10.95 14.04 -12.56
C SER A 103 -9.62 13.90 -13.31
N PRO A 104 -8.62 14.77 -13.05
CA PRO A 104 -7.28 14.58 -13.59
C PRO A 104 -6.44 13.58 -12.78
N PHE A 105 -6.95 13.12 -11.63
CA PHE A 105 -6.20 12.30 -10.68
C PHE A 105 -6.31 10.82 -11.03
N PRO A 106 -5.23 10.03 -10.81
CA PRO A 106 -5.31 8.59 -10.93
C PRO A 106 -6.27 8.02 -9.87
N GLU A 107 -7.03 7.00 -10.24
CA GLU A 107 -8.01 6.36 -9.38
C GLU A 107 -7.65 4.89 -9.15
N VAL A 108 -7.90 4.40 -7.93
CA VAL A 108 -7.89 2.97 -7.63
C VAL A 108 -9.24 2.58 -7.06
N ALA A 109 -9.74 1.40 -7.42
CA ALA A 109 -11.04 0.92 -6.96
C ALA A 109 -10.86 -0.24 -5.98
N PHE A 110 -11.64 -0.25 -4.90
CA PHE A 110 -11.69 -1.35 -3.95
C PHE A 110 -13.01 -2.09 -4.11
N LEU A 111 -12.93 -3.37 -4.45
CA LEU A 111 -14.07 -4.28 -4.62
C LEU A 111 -13.99 -5.41 -3.60
N GLY A 112 -15.12 -6.06 -3.35
CA GLY A 112 -15.14 -7.26 -2.53
C GLY A 112 -16.57 -7.62 -2.14
N ARG A 113 -16.78 -8.88 -1.72
CA ARG A 113 -18.11 -9.30 -1.24
C ARG A 113 -18.59 -8.48 -0.05
N SER A 114 -19.91 -8.44 0.13
CA SER A 114 -20.50 -7.93 1.38
C SER A 114 -19.84 -8.58 2.59
N ASN A 115 -19.51 -7.77 3.61
CA ASN A 115 -18.87 -8.20 4.86
C ASN A 115 -17.46 -8.81 4.72
N VAL A 116 -16.79 -8.69 3.56
CA VAL A 116 -15.37 -9.10 3.41
C VAL A 116 -14.42 -8.22 4.22
N GLY A 117 -14.85 -7.02 4.64
CA GLY A 117 -14.05 -6.08 5.44
C GLY A 117 -13.56 -4.86 4.68
N LYS A 118 -14.04 -4.62 3.46
CA LYS A 118 -13.66 -3.48 2.60
C LYS A 118 -13.70 -2.12 3.29
N SER A 119 -14.84 -1.71 3.86
CA SER A 119 -14.94 -0.39 4.51
C SER A 119 -14.08 -0.29 5.77
N SER A 120 -13.89 -1.40 6.51
CA SER A 120 -12.94 -1.44 7.63
C SER A 120 -11.51 -1.28 7.14
N LEU A 121 -11.16 -1.93 6.03
CA LEU A 121 -9.85 -1.83 5.40
C LEU A 121 -9.58 -0.42 4.89
N LEU A 122 -10.55 0.23 4.25
CA LEU A 122 -10.43 1.61 3.78
C LEU A 122 -10.18 2.58 4.94
N ASN A 123 -10.93 2.47 6.03
CA ASN A 123 -10.67 3.28 7.22
C ASN A 123 -9.27 3.02 7.79
N ALA A 124 -8.77 1.79 7.75
CA ALA A 124 -7.39 1.48 8.14
C ALA A 124 -6.37 2.09 7.17
N LEU A 125 -6.62 2.03 5.85
CA LEU A 125 -5.83 2.62 4.79
C LEU A 125 -5.67 4.13 4.99
N PHE A 126 -6.75 4.82 5.38
CA PHE A 126 -6.78 6.26 5.65
C PHE A 126 -6.21 6.67 7.03
N GLY A 127 -5.63 5.75 7.79
CA GLY A 127 -5.04 6.06 9.10
C GLY A 127 -6.05 6.16 10.25
N ARG A 128 -7.26 5.61 10.07
CA ARG A 128 -8.37 5.64 11.04
C ARG A 128 -8.72 7.05 11.50
N PRO A 129 -9.18 7.92 10.59
CA PRO A 129 -9.71 9.22 10.98
C PRO A 129 -10.84 9.07 12.00
N THR A 130 -10.95 10.03 12.92
CA THR A 130 -11.99 10.07 13.97
C THR A 130 -13.39 9.98 13.35
N GLU A 131 -13.61 10.78 12.30
CA GLU A 131 -14.76 10.65 11.41
C GLU A 131 -14.45 9.52 10.42
N LYS A 132 -15.13 8.37 10.54
CA LYS A 132 -14.91 7.20 9.66
C LYS A 132 -15.63 7.43 8.31
N PRO A 133 -14.95 7.83 7.24
CA PRO A 133 -15.59 8.20 5.98
C PRO A 133 -16.14 6.99 5.21
N ALA A 134 -15.55 5.82 5.40
CA ALA A 134 -16.05 4.57 4.81
C ALA A 134 -16.99 3.89 5.81
N HIS A 135 -18.29 3.86 5.48
CA HIS A 135 -19.30 3.36 6.39
C HIS A 135 -19.19 1.83 6.61
N VAL A 136 -18.92 1.39 7.84
CA VAL A 136 -18.85 -0.04 8.22
C VAL A 136 -20.20 -0.53 8.73
N SER A 137 -20.69 -1.65 8.20
CA SER A 137 -21.89 -2.34 8.73
C SER A 137 -21.71 -3.84 8.67
N LYS A 138 -22.37 -4.54 9.60
CA LYS A 138 -22.50 -6.01 9.58
C LYS A 138 -23.64 -6.48 8.66
N ARG A 139 -24.58 -5.58 8.29
CA ARG A 139 -25.70 -5.91 7.39
C ARG A 139 -25.25 -5.80 5.92
N PRO A 140 -25.48 -6.81 5.08
CA PRO A 140 -25.17 -6.74 3.65
C PRO A 140 -25.88 -5.57 2.93
N GLY A 141 -25.29 -5.08 1.84
CA GLY A 141 -25.96 -4.14 0.92
C GLY A 141 -26.04 -2.67 1.35
N LYS A 142 -25.25 -2.22 2.34
CA LYS A 142 -25.31 -0.84 2.85
C LYS A 142 -24.55 0.19 2.01
N THR A 143 -23.39 -0.15 1.45
CA THR A 143 -22.75 0.72 0.44
C THR A 143 -23.62 0.63 -0.80
N ARG A 144 -24.40 1.70 -1.08
CA ARG A 144 -25.40 1.85 -2.16
C ARG A 144 -24.93 2.66 -3.38
N THR A 145 -23.71 3.19 -3.25
CA THR A 145 -23.11 4.16 -4.16
C THR A 145 -21.61 3.88 -4.24
N MET A 146 -20.99 4.32 -5.32
CA MET A 146 -19.54 4.42 -5.44
C MET A 146 -19.08 5.71 -4.77
N ASN A 147 -18.15 5.60 -3.82
CA ASN A 147 -17.67 6.74 -3.03
C ASN A 147 -16.19 6.99 -3.35
N GLY A 148 -15.85 8.21 -3.78
CA GLY A 148 -14.48 8.61 -4.10
C GLY A 148 -13.85 9.42 -2.98
N TYR A 149 -12.68 8.99 -2.52
CA TYR A 149 -11.90 9.64 -1.46
C TYR A 149 -10.56 10.14 -2.01
N GLY A 150 -10.34 11.46 -1.98
CA GLY A 150 -9.07 12.08 -2.35
C GLY A 150 -8.04 11.99 -1.22
N ILE A 151 -6.82 11.51 -1.54
CA ILE A 151 -5.69 11.34 -0.63
C ILE A 151 -4.43 12.06 -1.14
N GLY A 152 -3.78 12.83 -0.27
CA GLY A 152 -2.39 13.29 -0.46
C GLY A 152 -2.17 14.55 -1.32
N GLY A 153 -3.19 15.09 -1.99
CA GLY A 153 -3.07 16.29 -2.84
C GLY A 153 -2.55 17.53 -2.10
N GLU A 154 -1.61 18.28 -2.69
CA GLU A 154 -1.08 19.52 -2.13
C GLU A 154 -2.09 20.67 -2.21
N GLY A 155 -2.08 21.61 -1.26
CA GLY A 155 -2.87 22.85 -1.38
C GLY A 155 -4.31 22.78 -0.88
N MET A 156 -4.75 21.66 -0.27
CA MET A 156 -5.99 21.66 0.51
C MET A 156 -5.77 22.40 1.83
N VAL A 157 -5.89 23.74 1.77
CA VAL A 157 -6.26 24.53 2.94
C VAL A 157 -7.61 23.99 3.38
N GLY A 158 -7.71 23.56 4.64
CA GLY A 158 -8.92 22.93 5.15
C GLY A 158 -10.16 23.75 4.82
N ALA A 159 -11.30 23.07 4.73
CA ALA A 159 -12.64 23.66 4.66
C ALA A 159 -13.02 24.51 5.92
N LYS A 160 -12.02 25.17 6.52
CA LYS A 160 -12.10 26.23 7.52
C LYS A 160 -11.30 27.44 7.03
N ALA A 161 -11.46 27.85 5.77
CA ALA A 161 -11.40 29.27 5.47
C ALA A 161 -12.72 29.88 6.02
N ARG A 162 -12.75 30.15 7.32
CA ARG A 162 -13.69 31.15 7.85
C ARG A 162 -13.28 32.46 7.20
N THR A 163 -14.00 32.88 6.16
CA THR A 163 -14.05 34.30 5.84
C THR A 163 -14.56 35.01 7.09
N LYS A 164 -13.96 36.15 7.42
CA LYS A 164 -14.29 36.93 8.63
C LYS A 164 -15.72 37.52 8.60
N GLU A 165 -16.45 37.31 7.51
CA GLU A 165 -17.83 37.74 7.30
C GLU A 165 -18.53 36.60 6.56
N GLY A 166 -19.56 36.00 7.16
CA GLY A 166 -20.20 34.76 6.72
C GLY A 166 -20.97 34.87 5.40
N ARG A 167 -20.26 35.08 4.28
CA ARG A 167 -20.80 34.97 2.93
C ARG A 167 -19.89 34.02 2.14
N VAL A 168 -20.44 32.86 1.79
CA VAL A 168 -19.80 31.94 0.85
C VAL A 168 -20.19 32.43 -0.54
N ASP A 169 -19.24 32.80 -1.37
CA ASP A 169 -19.51 33.21 -2.74
C ASP A 169 -20.17 32.03 -3.50
N ALA A 170 -21.38 32.25 -4.03
CA ALA A 170 -22.16 31.24 -4.74
C ALA A 170 -21.42 30.60 -5.94
N LYS A 171 -20.33 31.23 -6.39
CA LYS A 171 -19.43 30.76 -7.45
C LYS A 171 -18.49 29.64 -7.01
N GLU A 172 -18.09 29.58 -5.73
CA GLU A 172 -17.21 28.52 -5.20
C GLU A 172 -17.98 27.22 -4.89
N ALA A 173 -19.30 27.30 -4.68
CA ALA A 173 -20.16 26.13 -4.43
C ALA A 173 -20.46 25.30 -5.69
N SER A 174 -20.33 25.90 -6.89
CA SER A 174 -20.55 25.23 -8.17
C SER A 174 -19.28 24.62 -8.79
N ASP A 175 -18.11 24.92 -8.22
CA ASP A 175 -16.85 24.39 -8.73
C ASP A 175 -16.69 22.90 -8.39
N PRO A 176 -16.29 22.05 -9.35
CA PRO A 176 -16.13 20.63 -9.10
C PRO A 176 -15.23 20.37 -7.89
N THR A 177 -15.63 19.48 -6.99
CA THR A 177 -14.93 19.16 -5.73
C THR A 177 -13.45 18.84 -5.92
N TRP A 178 -13.07 18.33 -7.10
CA TRP A 178 -11.68 18.02 -7.44
C TRP A 178 -10.80 19.26 -7.68
N LYS A 179 -11.34 20.44 -8.02
CA LYS A 179 -10.55 21.67 -8.12
C LYS A 179 -9.98 22.10 -6.76
N ARG A 180 -10.63 21.68 -5.68
CA ARG A 180 -10.17 21.87 -4.30
C ARG A 180 -9.08 20.85 -3.92
N PHE A 181 -9.00 19.71 -4.61
CA PHE A 181 -7.97 18.70 -4.42
C PHE A 181 -6.78 19.04 -5.31
N GLY A 182 -5.68 19.55 -4.73
CA GLY A 182 -4.55 19.98 -5.56
C GLY A 182 -3.67 18.84 -6.07
N ARG A 183 -2.60 19.19 -6.79
CA ARG A 183 -1.75 18.26 -7.55
C ARG A 183 -1.09 17.20 -6.64
N GLY A 184 -0.77 16.05 -7.24
CA GLY A 184 0.00 14.98 -6.57
C GLY A 184 -0.82 14.02 -5.70
N GLY A 185 -2.16 14.08 -5.76
CA GLY A 185 -3.03 13.17 -5.01
C GLY A 185 -3.55 11.97 -5.83
N VAL A 186 -4.15 11.01 -5.12
CA VAL A 186 -4.85 9.84 -5.67
C VAL A 186 -6.30 9.81 -5.20
N VAL A 187 -7.20 9.23 -6.01
CA VAL A 187 -8.57 8.94 -5.57
C VAL A 187 -8.71 7.45 -5.27
N VAL A 188 -9.15 7.13 -4.06
CA VAL A 188 -9.53 5.79 -3.66
C VAL A 188 -11.05 5.67 -3.79
N VAL A 189 -11.53 4.73 -4.61
CA VAL A 189 -12.95 4.52 -4.85
C VAL A 189 -13.43 3.29 -4.10
N ASP A 190 -14.35 3.49 -3.14
CA ASP A 190 -15.06 2.41 -2.46
C ASP A 190 -16.20 1.94 -3.34
N MET A 191 -16.05 0.76 -3.93
CA MET A 191 -17.12 0.13 -4.68
C MET A 191 -18.10 -0.53 -3.73
N PRO A 192 -19.37 -0.60 -4.10
CA PRO A 192 -20.33 -1.46 -3.41
C PRO A 192 -19.94 -2.94 -3.40
N GLY A 193 -20.48 -3.67 -2.42
CA GLY A 193 -20.18 -5.10 -2.30
C GLY A 193 -21.00 -5.95 -3.26
N TYR A 194 -20.37 -6.97 -3.85
CA TYR A 194 -21.02 -7.96 -4.73
C TYR A 194 -21.33 -9.29 -3.99
N GLY A 195 -21.97 -10.24 -4.69
CA GLY A 195 -22.28 -11.59 -4.19
C GLY A 195 -23.66 -11.71 -3.53
N ALA A 196 -23.88 -12.77 -2.75
CA ALA A 196 -25.17 -13.03 -2.09
C ALA A 196 -25.60 -11.84 -1.20
N GLY A 197 -26.81 -11.32 -1.44
CA GLY A 197 -27.33 -10.12 -0.78
C GLY A 197 -26.94 -8.79 -1.42
N SER A 198 -26.20 -8.80 -2.54
CA SER A 198 -26.11 -7.66 -3.47
C SER A 198 -27.25 -7.72 -4.49
N ARG A 199 -27.77 -6.58 -4.96
CA ARG A 199 -28.82 -6.53 -6.00
C ARG A 199 -28.23 -6.87 -7.38
N GLY A 200 -29.03 -7.45 -8.29
CA GLY A 200 -28.61 -7.70 -9.68
C GLY A 200 -28.23 -6.43 -10.46
N GLU A 201 -28.81 -5.28 -10.11
CA GLU A 201 -28.59 -3.97 -10.75
C GLU A 201 -27.17 -3.40 -10.54
N TRP A 202 -26.44 -3.88 -9.54
CA TRP A 202 -25.12 -3.36 -9.19
C TRP A 202 -24.06 -3.64 -10.24
N GLY A 203 -24.19 -4.75 -10.98
CA GLY A 203 -23.21 -5.14 -11.99
C GLY A 203 -23.05 -4.06 -13.07
N GLY A 204 -24.15 -3.54 -13.59
CA GLY A 204 -24.11 -2.66 -14.77
C GLY A 204 -23.32 -1.38 -14.57
N GLU A 205 -23.59 -0.63 -13.50
CA GLU A 205 -22.90 0.65 -13.24
C GLU A 205 -21.45 0.47 -12.79
N ILE A 206 -21.17 -0.58 -12.01
CA ILE A 206 -19.80 -0.92 -11.60
C ILE A 206 -18.98 -1.31 -12.82
N MET A 207 -19.49 -2.21 -13.68
CA MET A 207 -18.78 -2.64 -14.89
C MET A 207 -18.51 -1.47 -15.84
N LYS A 208 -19.50 -0.59 -16.06
CA LYS A 208 -19.30 0.66 -16.82
C LYS A 208 -18.13 1.50 -16.28
N TYR A 209 -18.02 1.60 -14.95
CA TYR A 209 -16.88 2.29 -14.33
C TYR A 209 -15.56 1.53 -14.56
N LEU A 210 -15.53 0.22 -14.28
CA LEU A 210 -14.32 -0.59 -14.37
C LEU A 210 -13.75 -0.64 -15.79
N GLU A 211 -14.61 -0.64 -16.81
CA GLU A 211 -14.24 -0.69 -18.22
C GLU A 211 -14.01 0.69 -18.82
N GLY A 212 -14.80 1.69 -18.42
CA GLY A 212 -14.85 3.00 -19.08
C GLY A 212 -14.03 4.11 -18.41
N ARG A 213 -13.64 3.97 -17.13
CA ARG A 213 -12.96 5.04 -16.40
C ARG A 213 -11.48 5.13 -16.77
N LYS A 214 -11.13 6.09 -17.62
CA LYS A 214 -9.74 6.33 -18.08
C LYS A 214 -8.73 6.59 -16.96
N GLN A 215 -9.19 7.12 -15.82
CA GLN A 215 -8.35 7.40 -14.66
C GLN A 215 -8.05 6.17 -13.81
N LEU A 216 -8.83 5.09 -13.95
CA LEU A 216 -8.66 3.87 -13.18
C LEU A 216 -7.31 3.21 -13.52
N ARG A 217 -6.47 3.06 -12.50
CA ARG A 217 -5.13 2.49 -12.65
C ARG A 217 -5.02 1.06 -12.16
N ARG A 218 -5.79 0.71 -11.11
CA ARG A 218 -5.81 -0.63 -10.54
C ARG A 218 -7.07 -0.86 -9.71
N THR A 219 -7.57 -2.09 -9.75
CA THR A 219 -8.66 -2.55 -8.90
C THR A 219 -8.14 -3.52 -7.84
N PHE A 220 -8.42 -3.28 -6.57
CA PHE A 220 -8.10 -4.17 -5.47
C PHE A 220 -9.34 -5.01 -5.12
N VAL A 221 -9.26 -6.31 -5.35
CA VAL A 221 -10.36 -7.26 -5.09
C VAL A 221 -10.09 -7.95 -3.76
N LEU A 222 -10.92 -7.65 -2.76
CA LEU A 222 -10.80 -8.22 -1.43
C LEU A 222 -11.41 -9.60 -1.36
N VAL A 223 -10.65 -10.52 -0.77
CA VAL A 223 -11.06 -11.89 -0.46
C VAL A 223 -10.87 -12.12 1.04
N ASP A 224 -11.83 -12.75 1.70
CA ASP A 224 -11.72 -13.10 3.13
C ASP A 224 -10.81 -14.32 3.28
N THR A 225 -9.75 -14.23 4.09
CA THR A 225 -8.80 -15.32 4.31
C THR A 225 -9.50 -16.60 4.82
N ALA A 226 -10.58 -16.48 5.59
CA ALA A 226 -11.28 -17.65 6.13
C ALA A 226 -12.19 -18.35 5.11
N HIS A 227 -12.64 -17.65 4.06
CA HIS A 227 -13.59 -18.18 3.08
C HIS A 227 -12.98 -18.43 1.70
N GLY A 228 -11.84 -17.80 1.40
CA GLY A 228 -11.22 -17.86 0.07
C GLY A 228 -12.12 -17.32 -1.05
N LEU A 229 -11.77 -17.68 -2.29
CA LEU A 229 -12.55 -17.33 -3.48
C LEU A 229 -13.89 -18.08 -3.50
N LYS A 230 -14.96 -17.35 -3.82
CA LYS A 230 -16.26 -17.90 -4.20
C LYS A 230 -16.54 -17.66 -5.68
N GLY A 231 -17.59 -18.30 -6.22
CA GLY A 231 -17.98 -18.16 -7.62
C GLY A 231 -18.15 -16.71 -8.08
N SER A 232 -18.75 -15.84 -7.25
CA SER A 232 -18.88 -14.40 -7.58
C SER A 232 -17.54 -13.64 -7.59
N ASP A 233 -16.57 -14.04 -6.77
CA ASP A 233 -15.22 -13.48 -6.82
C ASP A 233 -14.53 -13.91 -8.12
N LEU A 234 -14.64 -15.20 -8.48
CA LEU A 234 -14.07 -15.75 -9.71
C LEU A 234 -14.66 -15.10 -10.95
N GLN A 235 -15.99 -14.96 -11.04
CA GLN A 235 -16.65 -14.29 -12.16
C GLN A 235 -16.15 -12.85 -12.34
N LEU A 236 -16.02 -12.08 -11.25
CA LEU A 236 -15.48 -10.73 -11.30
C LEU A 236 -14.03 -10.73 -11.77
N LEU A 237 -13.17 -11.58 -11.21
CA LEU A 237 -11.75 -11.64 -11.56
C LEU A 237 -11.54 -12.07 -13.01
N LEU A 238 -12.29 -13.06 -13.49
CA LEU A 238 -12.24 -13.50 -14.89
C LEU A 238 -12.70 -12.38 -15.84
N HIS A 239 -13.76 -11.65 -15.49
CA HIS A 239 -14.19 -10.49 -16.27
C HIS A 239 -13.12 -9.41 -16.33
N LEU A 240 -12.50 -9.06 -15.19
CA LEU A 240 -11.40 -8.09 -15.14
C LEU A 240 -10.21 -8.54 -16.02
N ARG A 241 -9.87 -9.84 -16.03
CA ARG A 241 -8.84 -10.41 -16.91
C ARG A 241 -9.20 -10.28 -18.39
N GLN A 242 -10.43 -10.63 -18.75
CA GLN A 242 -10.94 -10.61 -20.13
C GLN A 242 -10.96 -9.18 -20.69
N GLN A 243 -11.39 -8.20 -19.87
CA GLN A 243 -11.41 -6.78 -20.26
C GLN A 243 -10.05 -6.08 -20.12
N GLY A 244 -9.00 -6.79 -19.67
CA GLY A 244 -7.67 -6.24 -19.48
C GLY A 244 -7.59 -5.16 -18.39
N VAL A 245 -8.54 -5.14 -17.46
CA VAL A 245 -8.57 -4.21 -16.33
C VAL A 245 -7.52 -4.64 -15.29
N PRO A 246 -6.53 -3.79 -14.96
CA PRO A 246 -5.49 -4.14 -13.99
C PRO A 246 -6.08 -4.41 -12.61
N HIS A 247 -5.86 -5.59 -12.05
CA HIS A 247 -6.46 -6.01 -10.78
C HIS A 247 -5.52 -6.78 -9.87
N GLN A 248 -5.65 -6.56 -8.57
CA GLN A 248 -4.81 -7.17 -7.55
C GLN A 248 -5.66 -7.76 -6.45
N ILE A 249 -5.35 -8.99 -6.03
CA ILE A 249 -6.07 -9.63 -4.93
C ILE A 249 -5.51 -9.17 -3.59
N VAL A 250 -6.41 -8.87 -2.68
CA VAL A 250 -6.10 -8.52 -1.29
C VAL A 250 -6.79 -9.50 -0.35
N LEU A 251 -6.03 -10.41 0.24
CA LEU A 251 -6.51 -11.23 1.36
C LEU A 251 -6.70 -10.35 2.60
N SER A 252 -7.93 -10.36 3.10
CA SER A 252 -8.36 -9.57 4.25
C SER A 252 -8.58 -10.45 5.48
N LYS A 253 -8.59 -9.81 6.66
CA LYS A 253 -8.78 -10.48 7.96
C LYS A 253 -7.74 -11.56 8.25
N VAL A 254 -6.51 -11.35 7.76
CA VAL A 254 -5.38 -12.28 7.95
C VAL A 254 -5.04 -12.46 9.42
N ASP A 255 -5.39 -11.49 10.27
CA ASP A 255 -5.30 -11.58 11.72
C ASP A 255 -6.05 -12.79 12.30
N LYS A 256 -7.16 -13.24 11.69
CA LYS A 256 -7.88 -14.42 12.15
C LYS A 256 -7.09 -15.71 11.99
N LEU A 257 -6.18 -15.76 11.01
CA LEU A 257 -5.31 -16.90 10.77
C LEU A 257 -4.04 -16.79 11.63
N LEU A 258 -3.40 -15.62 11.62
CA LEU A 258 -2.12 -15.41 12.28
C LEU A 258 -2.26 -15.25 13.81
N TYR A 259 -3.33 -14.59 14.24
CA TYR A 259 -3.62 -14.23 15.63
C TYR A 259 -5.10 -14.48 15.99
N PRO A 260 -5.65 -15.70 15.88
CA PRO A 260 -7.02 -16.02 16.29
C PRO A 260 -7.31 -15.68 17.77
N GLU A 261 -6.30 -15.81 18.63
CA GLU A 261 -6.44 -15.58 20.07
C GLU A 261 -6.00 -14.15 20.47
N PRO A 262 -6.45 -13.61 21.61
CA PRO A 262 -5.99 -12.32 22.11
C PRO A 262 -4.49 -12.30 22.40
N LYS A 263 -3.96 -13.40 22.95
CA LYS A 263 -2.54 -13.57 23.25
C LYS A 263 -1.74 -13.79 21.96
N ALA A 264 -0.60 -13.12 21.84
CA ALA A 264 0.31 -13.32 20.71
C ALA A 264 0.81 -14.78 20.66
N PRO A 265 0.81 -15.44 19.48
CA PRO A 265 1.39 -16.77 19.34
C PRO A 265 2.90 -16.74 19.60
N GLY A 266 3.42 -17.83 20.16
CA GLY A 266 4.87 -18.04 20.22
C GLY A 266 5.49 -18.17 18.82
N PRO A 267 6.83 -18.00 18.69
CA PRO A 267 7.52 -17.96 17.39
C PRO A 267 7.23 -19.15 16.48
N GLN A 268 7.22 -20.38 17.02
CA GLN A 268 6.93 -21.59 16.25
C GLN A 268 5.50 -21.62 15.71
N LYS A 269 4.52 -21.21 16.53
CA LYS A 269 3.12 -21.16 16.13
C LYS A 269 2.91 -20.10 15.05
N LEU A 270 3.57 -18.95 15.18
CA LEU A 270 3.53 -17.89 14.17
C LEU A 270 4.15 -18.37 12.84
N HIS A 271 5.30 -19.03 12.90
CA HIS A 271 5.95 -19.63 11.73
C HIS A 271 5.02 -20.60 10.99
N ASN A 272 4.41 -21.55 11.70
CA ASN A 272 3.49 -22.51 11.09
C ASN A 272 2.24 -21.83 10.49
N ARG A 273 1.74 -20.76 11.13
CA ARG A 273 0.61 -19.98 10.60
C ARG A 273 1.00 -19.16 9.36
N LEU A 274 2.24 -18.71 9.26
CA LEU A 274 2.77 -18.04 8.07
C LEU A 274 2.92 -19.01 6.90
N LEU A 275 3.40 -20.23 7.14
CA LEU A 275 3.41 -21.28 6.12
C LEU A 275 1.99 -21.55 5.59
N LYS A 276 1.04 -21.75 6.50
CA LYS A 276 -0.38 -21.93 6.12
C LYS A 276 -0.95 -20.76 5.33
N LEU A 277 -0.55 -19.53 5.64
CA LEU A 277 -0.95 -18.35 4.85
C LEU A 277 -0.36 -18.40 3.44
N GLN A 278 0.92 -18.77 3.30
CA GLN A 278 1.57 -18.93 2.00
C GLN A 278 0.90 -20.02 1.16
N ASP A 279 0.55 -21.15 1.77
CA ASP A 279 -0.22 -22.22 1.11
C ASP A 279 -1.58 -21.70 0.63
N THR A 280 -2.29 -20.96 1.50
CA THR A 280 -3.58 -20.35 1.14
C THR A 280 -3.44 -19.37 -0.05
N CYS A 281 -2.33 -18.62 -0.11
CA CYS A 281 -2.05 -17.72 -1.22
C CYS A 281 -1.77 -18.50 -2.51
N ALA A 282 -1.01 -19.59 -2.45
CA ALA A 282 -0.73 -20.46 -3.59
C ALA A 282 -2.02 -21.10 -4.15
N GLU A 283 -2.82 -21.73 -3.28
CA GLU A 283 -4.10 -22.34 -3.67
C GLU A 283 -5.05 -21.34 -4.33
N LEU A 284 -5.06 -20.08 -3.88
CA LEU A 284 -5.87 -19.01 -4.46
C LEU A 284 -5.44 -18.67 -5.89
N LYS A 285 -4.13 -18.62 -6.13
CA LYS A 285 -3.57 -18.37 -7.47
C LYS A 285 -3.88 -19.53 -8.40
N ASP A 286 -3.70 -20.76 -7.92
CA ASP A 286 -3.95 -21.96 -8.71
C ASP A 286 -5.41 -22.02 -9.15
N LYS A 287 -6.36 -21.85 -8.21
CA LYS A 287 -7.79 -21.78 -8.52
C LYS A 287 -8.14 -20.71 -9.56
N LEU A 288 -7.51 -19.52 -9.47
CA LEU A 288 -7.76 -18.45 -10.44
C LEU A 288 -7.15 -18.77 -11.81
N ASN A 289 -5.96 -19.38 -11.85
CA ASN A 289 -5.27 -19.76 -13.08
C ASN A 289 -6.01 -20.88 -13.79
N GLU A 290 -6.46 -21.91 -13.07
CA GLU A 290 -7.32 -22.96 -13.57
C GLU A 290 -8.61 -22.40 -14.17
N ALA A 291 -9.29 -21.51 -13.45
CA ALA A 291 -10.51 -20.88 -13.93
C ALA A 291 -10.28 -19.99 -15.17
N ALA A 292 -9.08 -19.42 -15.32
CA ALA A 292 -8.73 -18.56 -16.45
C ALA A 292 -8.16 -19.33 -17.65
N ALA A 293 -7.80 -20.61 -17.51
CA ALA A 293 -7.19 -21.41 -18.58
C ALA A 293 -8.08 -21.49 -19.85
N GLY A 294 -9.40 -21.34 -19.71
CA GLY A 294 -10.35 -21.28 -20.83
C GLY A 294 -10.78 -19.88 -21.26
N VAL A 295 -10.37 -18.83 -20.54
CA VAL A 295 -10.78 -17.45 -20.79
C VAL A 295 -9.59 -16.67 -21.34
N GLY A 296 -9.55 -16.47 -22.65
CA GLY A 296 -8.51 -15.66 -23.29
C GLY A 296 -8.33 -14.31 -22.56
N GLY A 297 -7.08 -13.96 -22.22
CA GLY A 297 -6.78 -12.78 -21.42
C GLY A 297 -5.31 -12.70 -21.01
N ARG A 298 -4.91 -11.58 -20.40
CA ARG A 298 -3.52 -11.42 -19.92
C ARG A 298 -3.25 -12.44 -18.80
N SER A 299 -2.14 -13.17 -18.94
CA SER A 299 -1.72 -14.21 -17.98
C SER A 299 -1.14 -13.66 -16.68
N ALA A 300 -0.88 -12.35 -16.59
CA ALA A 300 -0.18 -11.76 -15.46
C ALA A 300 -1.16 -11.42 -14.33
N MET A 301 -1.32 -12.35 -13.39
CA MET A 301 -1.83 -12.04 -12.07
C MET A 301 -0.86 -11.06 -11.38
N HIS A 302 -1.38 -9.99 -10.77
CA HIS A 302 -0.57 -9.10 -9.94
C HIS A 302 -0.30 -9.74 -8.57
N ASP A 303 0.71 -9.23 -7.86
CA ASP A 303 1.09 -9.67 -6.51
C ASP A 303 -0.12 -9.84 -5.58
N LEU A 304 -0.12 -10.85 -4.73
CA LEU A 304 -1.19 -11.07 -3.76
C LEU A 304 -0.79 -10.43 -2.43
N LEU A 305 -1.61 -9.51 -1.95
CA LEU A 305 -1.37 -8.81 -0.68
C LEU A 305 -2.25 -9.35 0.44
N CYS A 306 -1.72 -9.36 1.66
CA CYS A 306 -2.34 -9.91 2.85
C CYS A 306 -2.43 -8.83 3.91
N CYS A 307 -3.64 -8.54 4.41
CA CYS A 307 -3.86 -7.42 5.33
C CYS A 307 -4.86 -7.71 6.45
N SER A 308 -4.74 -6.93 7.52
CA SER A 308 -5.72 -6.85 8.62
C SER A 308 -6.10 -5.41 8.92
N ALA A 309 -7.40 -5.15 8.99
CA ALA A 309 -7.94 -3.88 9.43
C ALA A 309 -7.97 -3.74 10.97
N GLU A 310 -7.79 -4.81 11.74
CA GLU A 310 -8.08 -4.85 13.19
C GLU A 310 -6.82 -4.94 14.06
N LYS A 311 -5.92 -5.91 13.82
CA LYS A 311 -4.74 -6.11 14.67
C LYS A 311 -3.51 -5.30 14.25
N SER A 312 -2.78 -4.83 15.26
CA SER A 312 -1.45 -4.21 15.17
C SER A 312 -0.38 -5.27 15.44
N ILE A 313 0.78 -5.16 14.80
CA ILE A 313 1.88 -6.12 14.94
C ILE A 313 2.62 -5.92 16.28
N ASP A 314 2.67 -4.68 16.80
CA ASP A 314 3.52 -4.34 17.96
C ASP A 314 2.73 -4.01 19.24
N GLU A 315 3.17 -4.59 20.36
CA GLU A 315 2.70 -4.28 21.73
C GLU A 315 3.31 -2.97 22.29
N LYS A 316 4.46 -2.50 21.76
CA LYS A 316 5.20 -1.34 22.29
C LYS A 316 5.23 -0.09 21.40
N GLY A 317 4.57 -0.06 20.24
CA GLY A 317 4.82 1.03 19.27
C GLY A 317 3.79 1.21 18.17
N ARG A 318 2.72 1.95 18.50
CA ARG A 318 2.03 2.90 17.60
C ARG A 318 1.73 2.41 16.16
N HIS A 319 0.53 1.85 16.00
CA HIS A 319 -0.32 1.92 14.80
C HIS A 319 0.07 1.12 13.54
N ARG A 320 1.12 0.31 13.52
CA ARG A 320 1.45 -0.48 12.31
C ARG A 320 0.61 -1.76 12.21
N ARG A 321 -0.30 -1.76 11.25
CA ARG A 321 -1.23 -2.87 10.96
C ARG A 321 -0.65 -3.84 9.96
N ILE A 322 -1.02 -5.11 10.07
CA ILE A 322 -0.61 -6.17 9.15
C ILE A 322 -1.01 -5.77 7.72
N GLY A 323 -0.04 -5.59 6.83
CA GLY A 323 -0.25 -5.42 5.39
C GLY A 323 -0.79 -4.06 4.91
N ILE A 324 -1.07 -3.13 5.82
CA ILE A 324 -1.71 -1.85 5.42
C ILE A 324 -0.73 -0.94 4.70
N ASP A 325 0.54 -0.89 5.13
CA ASP A 325 1.54 -0.04 4.46
C ASP A 325 1.94 -0.62 3.10
N GLU A 326 1.99 -1.95 2.98
CA GLU A 326 2.21 -2.67 1.72
C GLU A 326 1.08 -2.38 0.73
N LEU A 327 -0.17 -2.37 1.20
CA LEU A 327 -1.32 -1.98 0.40
C LEU A 327 -1.27 -0.50 -0.01
N ARG A 328 -0.90 0.41 0.90
CA ARG A 328 -0.69 1.83 0.57
C ARG A 328 0.38 1.99 -0.50
N TRP A 329 1.50 1.29 -0.35
CA TRP A 329 2.60 1.31 -1.33
C TRP A 329 2.12 0.82 -2.69
N SER A 330 1.38 -0.30 -2.73
CA SER A 330 0.81 -0.81 -3.98
C SER A 330 -0.14 0.19 -4.67
N VAL A 331 -0.93 0.95 -3.90
CA VAL A 331 -1.75 2.05 -4.45
C VAL A 331 -0.86 3.14 -5.06
N LEU A 332 0.22 3.56 -4.38
CA LEU A 332 1.14 4.57 -4.91
C LEU A 332 1.83 4.09 -6.19
N THR A 333 2.35 2.87 -6.21
CA THR A 333 2.93 2.23 -7.40
C THR A 333 1.94 2.19 -8.57
N ALA A 334 0.69 1.77 -8.32
CA ALA A 334 -0.35 1.75 -9.35
C ALA A 334 -0.59 3.14 -9.96
N CYS A 335 -0.43 4.19 -9.17
CA CYS A 335 -0.64 5.57 -9.58
C CYS A 335 0.62 6.29 -10.08
N GLY A 336 1.79 5.63 -10.07
CA GLY A 336 3.07 6.23 -10.43
C GLY A 336 3.56 7.29 -9.41
N LEU A 337 3.17 7.15 -8.14
CA LEU A 337 3.48 8.08 -7.04
C LEU A 337 4.59 7.55 -6.11
N GLU A 338 5.52 6.76 -6.65
CA GLU A 338 6.65 6.15 -5.91
C GLU A 338 7.77 7.15 -5.54
N GLY A 339 7.59 8.43 -5.89
CA GLY A 339 8.59 9.48 -5.74
C GLY A 339 9.17 9.60 -4.33
N LYS A 340 10.43 10.04 -4.24
CA LYS A 340 11.32 9.93 -3.07
C LYS A 340 10.61 10.18 -1.72
N PRO A 341 10.98 9.42 -0.67
CA PRO A 341 10.49 9.62 0.69
C PRO A 341 10.55 11.09 1.10
N LEU A 342 9.53 11.56 1.82
CA LEU A 342 9.53 12.87 2.49
C LEU A 342 10.57 12.84 3.62
N VAL A 343 11.86 12.86 3.27
CA VAL A 343 12.97 12.82 4.22
C VAL A 343 13.89 14.00 3.91
N GLN A 344 13.92 14.93 4.88
CA GLN A 344 15.02 15.84 5.21
C GLN A 344 15.30 17.11 4.37
N SER A 345 14.43 17.55 3.46
CA SER A 345 14.66 18.85 2.79
C SER A 345 14.47 20.09 3.69
N LYS A 346 13.95 19.94 4.92
CA LYS A 346 13.82 21.05 5.89
C LYS A 346 14.90 21.10 6.97
N ILE A 347 15.53 19.98 7.34
CA ILE A 347 16.55 19.98 8.42
C ILE A 347 17.94 20.40 7.90
N GLN A 348 18.26 20.15 6.64
CA GLN A 348 19.54 20.61 6.06
C GLN A 348 19.56 22.13 5.79
N LYS A 349 18.40 22.73 5.45
CA LYS A 349 18.29 24.18 5.21
C LYS A 349 18.37 25.01 6.49
N GLU A 350 17.92 24.48 7.62
CA GLU A 350 18.06 25.16 8.93
C GLU A 350 19.48 25.01 9.52
N ARG A 351 20.20 23.92 9.24
CA ARG A 351 21.60 23.75 9.67
C ARG A 351 22.60 24.58 8.84
N ASN A 352 22.34 24.81 7.56
CA ASN A 352 23.20 25.65 6.72
C ASN A 352 22.88 27.16 6.80
N GLY A 353 21.80 27.55 7.48
CA GLY A 353 21.38 28.95 7.65
C GLY A 353 21.90 29.64 8.92
N ARG A 354 22.43 28.88 9.90
CA ARG A 354 23.12 29.46 11.07
C ARG A 354 24.60 29.58 10.78
N ARG A 355 24.97 30.64 10.07
CA ARG A 355 26.34 31.15 10.07
C ARG A 355 26.67 31.50 11.53
N VAL A 356 27.67 30.83 12.08
CA VAL A 356 28.21 31.09 13.42
C VAL A 356 28.78 32.51 13.37
N GLU A 357 28.07 33.49 13.94
CA GLU A 357 28.69 34.76 14.30
C GLU A 357 29.62 34.49 15.49
N ALA A 358 30.92 34.74 15.27
CA ALA A 358 31.93 34.67 16.31
C ALA A 358 31.62 35.70 17.42
N PRO A 359 31.82 35.37 18.70
CA PRO A 359 31.56 36.30 19.79
C PRO A 359 32.53 37.49 19.71
N ARG A 360 31.98 38.70 19.53
CA ARG A 360 32.74 39.95 19.68
C ARG A 360 33.20 40.09 21.13
N THR A 361 34.49 40.00 21.34
CA THR A 361 35.21 40.41 22.56
C THR A 361 34.91 41.88 22.85
N ARG A 362 34.24 42.16 23.97
CA ARG A 362 34.13 43.52 24.51
C ARG A 362 35.48 43.91 25.12
N GLN A 363 36.29 44.66 24.39
CA GLN A 363 37.36 45.46 24.99
C GLN A 363 36.73 46.65 25.70
N ARG A 364 36.97 46.76 27.01
CA ARG A 364 36.77 47.99 27.77
C ARG A 364 37.85 48.98 27.32
N ALA A 365 37.44 50.10 26.75
CA ALA A 365 38.31 51.26 26.57
C ALA A 365 37.99 52.25 27.68
N ASP A 366 39.03 52.52 28.45
CA ASP A 366 39.18 53.50 29.50
C ASP A 366 39.57 54.83 28.83
N THR A 367 38.79 55.89 28.99
CA THR A 367 39.22 57.26 28.64
C THR A 367 38.57 58.27 29.58
N GLY A 368 39.39 58.68 30.55
CA GLY A 368 39.57 60.01 31.13
C GLY A 368 38.54 61.10 30.83
N GLY A 369 38.06 61.71 31.92
CA GLY A 369 37.43 63.02 31.93
C GLY A 369 38.46 64.15 32.04
N GLU A 370 38.11 65.27 31.42
CA GLU A 370 38.56 66.64 31.72
C GLU A 370 37.27 67.46 31.82
N GLU A 371 36.95 67.94 33.02
CA GLU A 371 36.96 69.35 33.43
C GLU A 371 35.91 70.24 32.73
N GLU A 372 34.86 70.62 33.47
CA GLU A 372 34.39 72.00 33.40
C GLU A 372 33.87 72.47 34.77
N TYR A 373 34.31 73.69 35.07
CA TYR A 373 34.37 74.43 36.32
C TYR A 373 33.05 75.21 36.55
N MET A 374 32.58 75.34 37.79
CA MET A 374 31.88 76.55 38.28
C MET A 374 31.71 76.46 39.82
N PRO A 375 32.23 77.43 40.60
CA PRO A 375 32.19 77.41 42.06
C PRO A 375 31.05 78.24 42.67
N MET A 376 30.69 77.84 43.90
CA MET A 376 30.31 78.63 45.10
C MET A 376 29.27 79.75 44.99
N ASP A 377 28.24 79.65 45.84
CA ASP A 377 27.96 80.59 46.94
C ASP A 377 27.18 79.79 48.02
N ALA A 378 27.75 79.52 49.20
CA ALA A 378 27.83 80.37 50.40
C ALA A 378 26.59 80.24 51.31
#